data_AF-A0A4Y2B5U3-F1
#
_entry.id   AF-A0A4Y2B5U3-F1
#
_cell.length_a   1.000
_cell.length_b   1.000
_cell.length_c   1.000
_cell.angle_alpha   90.00
_cell.angle_beta   90.00
_cell.angle_gamma   90.00
#
_symmetry.space_group_name_H-M   'P 1'
#
loop_
_entity.id
_entity.type
_entity.pdbx_description
1 polymer ?
#
loop_
_entity_poly.entity_id
_entity_poly.type
_entity_poly.pdbx_seq_one_letter_code
_entity_poly.pdbx_strand_id
1 'polypeptide(L)'
;MDLPCNGCTWRCLTIPPIFPIMLPATTIFSTPGEGSWLTTCKRLSHVGSALRRRISSTRFSEIGLTFRSQIGYCPEVDTLVDDLTGREMLMFFGQLRGLRGYDLQNKVNELVQSMGPTNCADELAQFYSGGNKRKLSVAIALVGSPPAILLDEPTARVGPESRRQIWRVLTRVRKRTGASILLATHSTEETEALCNRLAILVNGCFYRLGSVEQLKSKHGQGYALTIKISNENQNNAEAVYALKHHMENSLKNATLTDDYQGKLQYHVVNPSITIGHLFQFLSDAKAQFELEDYSIAAISQEQIFHACSRASTFSNGQICY
;
A
#
# COMPACT_ATOMS: atom_id res chain seq x y z
N MET A 1 52.57 -16.56 -9.15
CA MET A 1 51.99 -16.58 -7.80
C MET A 1 50.69 -15.77 -7.86
N ASP A 2 49.74 -16.15 -8.71
CA ASP A 2 48.74 -17.23 -8.52
C ASP A 2 47.77 -16.85 -7.38
N LEU A 3 46.45 -16.64 -7.54
CA LEU A 3 45.44 -16.94 -8.56
C LEU A 3 44.20 -16.00 -8.37
N PRO A 4 43.21 -15.97 -9.30
CA PRO A 4 42.25 -14.87 -9.50
C PRO A 4 40.87 -15.08 -8.84
N CYS A 5 40.12 -13.99 -8.63
CA CYS A 5 38.67 -14.03 -8.43
C CYS A 5 37.97 -13.15 -9.48
N ASN A 6 37.17 -13.82 -10.31
CA ASN A 6 36.38 -13.26 -11.40
C ASN A 6 35.22 -12.40 -10.89
N GLY A 7 35.02 -11.26 -11.57
CA GLY A 7 33.70 -10.75 -11.93
C GLY A 7 32.83 -10.15 -10.83
N CYS A 8 33.05 -8.88 -10.50
CA CYS A 8 31.97 -7.93 -10.17
C CYS A 8 32.54 -6.51 -9.98
N THR A 9 32.80 -5.80 -11.08
CA THR A 9 33.02 -4.34 -11.05
C THR A 9 31.68 -3.64 -10.94
N TRP A 10 31.18 -3.40 -9.72
CA TRP A 10 30.03 -2.52 -9.49
C TRP A 10 30.49 -1.07 -9.56
N ARG A 11 30.40 -0.48 -10.77
CA ARG A 11 30.42 0.98 -10.93
C ARG A 11 29.17 1.55 -10.27
N CYS A 12 29.34 2.56 -9.42
CA CYS A 12 28.28 3.51 -9.07
C CYS A 12 27.70 4.06 -10.38
N LEU A 13 26.57 3.51 -10.81
CA LEU A 13 25.79 4.06 -11.91
C LEU A 13 25.10 5.31 -11.38
N THR A 14 25.71 6.46 -11.65
CA THR A 14 24.99 7.72 -11.84
C THR A 14 23.79 7.43 -12.72
N ILE A 15 22.61 7.47 -12.10
CA ILE A 15 21.31 7.29 -12.73
C ILE A 15 21.23 8.28 -13.90
N PRO A 16 21.16 7.83 -15.16
CA PRO A 16 20.98 8.74 -16.28
C PRO A 16 19.62 9.44 -16.10
N PRO A 17 19.52 10.74 -16.41
CA PRO A 17 18.26 11.45 -16.34
C PRO A 17 17.38 10.96 -17.48
N ILE A 18 16.06 11.06 -17.32
CA ILE A 18 15.03 10.76 -18.32
C ILE A 18 14.60 9.29 -18.31
N PHE A 19 13.68 8.95 -17.41
CA PHE A 19 12.42 8.26 -17.69
C PHE A 19 11.58 8.37 -16.41
N PRO A 20 10.27 8.71 -16.45
CA PRO A 20 9.42 8.53 -15.28
C PRO A 20 9.51 7.06 -14.89
N ILE A 21 9.67 6.78 -13.60
CA ILE A 21 9.61 5.44 -13.05
C ILE A 21 8.19 4.90 -13.33
N MET A 22 7.97 4.35 -14.53
CA MET A 22 6.83 3.52 -14.88
C MET A 22 7.15 2.14 -14.32
N LEU A 23 6.74 1.90 -13.08
CA LEU A 23 6.72 0.56 -12.54
C LEU A 23 5.58 -0.20 -13.23
N PRO A 24 5.85 -1.32 -13.92
CA PRO A 24 4.78 -2.10 -14.55
C PRO A 24 3.88 -2.73 -13.49
N ALA A 25 2.59 -2.79 -13.83
CA ALA A 25 1.47 -3.47 -13.16
C ALA A 25 1.39 -3.33 -11.63
N THR A 26 0.56 -2.39 -11.15
CA THR A 26 0.11 -2.27 -9.74
C THR A 26 1.26 -2.21 -8.74
N THR A 27 1.82 -1.01 -8.59
CA THR A 27 2.66 -0.68 -7.44
C THR A 27 1.83 0.14 -6.46
N ILE A 28 1.77 -0.32 -5.21
CA ILE A 28 1.18 0.45 -4.13
C ILE A 28 2.24 1.08 -3.24
N PHE A 29 1.98 2.32 -2.82
CA PHE A 29 2.70 2.98 -1.75
C PHE A 29 1.88 2.95 -0.47
N SER A 30 2.44 2.34 0.57
CA SER A 30 1.93 2.48 1.94
C SER A 30 2.85 3.44 2.69
N THR A 31 2.28 4.47 3.32
CA THR A 31 3.03 5.38 4.17
C THR A 31 2.44 5.35 5.58
N PRO A 32 3.24 5.12 6.63
CA PRO A 32 2.86 5.51 7.97
C PRO A 32 3.10 7.02 8.09
N GLY A 33 2.05 7.84 7.95
CA GLY A 33 2.10 9.29 8.21
C GLY A 33 1.52 10.17 7.10
N GLU A 34 0.55 11.01 7.47
CA GLU A 34 -0.35 11.81 6.62
C GLU A 34 0.31 12.87 5.70
N GLY A 35 1.64 13.09 5.76
CA GLY A 35 2.25 14.30 5.17
C GLY A 35 2.98 14.15 3.83
N SER A 36 3.42 12.95 3.43
CA SER A 36 4.47 12.84 2.40
C SER A 36 3.97 12.52 0.98
N TRP A 37 2.84 11.84 0.84
CA TRP A 37 2.39 11.33 -0.46
C TRP A 37 1.58 12.34 -1.26
N LEU A 38 0.65 13.08 -0.65
CA LEU A 38 -0.10 14.15 -1.32
C LEU A 38 0.82 15.14 -2.04
N THR A 39 1.96 15.48 -1.44
CA THR A 39 2.99 16.32 -2.06
C THR A 39 3.70 15.61 -3.22
N THR A 40 3.92 14.29 -3.14
CA THR A 40 4.56 13.48 -4.19
C THR A 40 3.61 13.22 -5.36
N CYS A 41 2.34 12.90 -5.11
CA CYS A 41 1.28 12.76 -6.11
C CYS A 41 0.96 14.10 -6.78
N LYS A 42 0.84 15.19 -6.00
CA LYS A 42 0.77 16.55 -6.54
C LYS A 42 2.02 16.89 -7.34
N ARG A 43 3.23 16.53 -6.89
CA ARG A 43 4.46 16.73 -7.69
C ARG A 43 4.51 15.84 -8.94
N LEU A 44 3.93 14.64 -8.91
CA LEU A 44 3.87 13.69 -10.02
C LEU A 44 2.81 14.11 -11.08
N SER A 45 1.69 14.68 -10.65
CA SER A 45 0.73 15.35 -11.54
C SER A 45 1.23 16.73 -11.98
N HIS A 46 2.04 17.40 -11.15
CA HIS A 46 2.73 18.67 -11.42
C HIS A 46 4.19 18.51 -11.91
N VAL A 47 4.59 17.38 -12.54
CA VAL A 47 6.01 17.08 -12.95
C VAL A 47 6.72 18.16 -13.77
N GLY A 48 6.02 19.20 -14.23
CA GLY A 48 6.67 20.38 -14.80
C GLY A 48 7.55 21.21 -13.85
N SER A 49 7.40 21.15 -12.51
CA SER A 49 8.06 22.13 -11.62
C SER A 49 9.25 21.63 -10.79
N ALA A 50 9.37 20.33 -10.51
CA ALA A 50 10.46 19.79 -9.68
C ALA A 50 11.78 19.55 -10.45
N LEU A 51 11.75 19.49 -11.78
CA LEU A 51 12.93 19.31 -12.64
C LEU A 51 13.57 20.65 -13.09
N ARG A 52 13.38 21.73 -12.30
CA ARG A 52 13.70 23.11 -12.73
C ARG A 52 15.19 23.46 -12.83
N ARG A 53 16.11 22.55 -12.51
CA ARG A 53 17.50 22.92 -12.26
C ARG A 53 18.58 22.37 -13.20
N ARG A 54 18.27 21.56 -14.23
CA ARG A 54 19.40 21.03 -15.03
C ARG A 54 19.17 20.51 -16.45
N ILE A 55 18.21 21.01 -17.21
CA ILE A 55 18.14 20.70 -18.65
C ILE A 55 17.78 21.96 -19.45
N SER A 56 18.55 22.20 -20.51
CA SER A 56 18.50 23.34 -21.41
C SER A 56 17.13 23.53 -22.09
N SER A 57 16.52 24.68 -21.80
CA SER A 57 15.71 25.59 -22.64
C SER A 57 14.79 25.10 -23.79
N THR A 58 14.39 23.83 -23.92
CA THR A 58 13.44 23.44 -24.98
C THR A 58 12.45 22.32 -24.58
N ARG A 59 11.14 22.64 -24.66
CA ARG A 59 9.94 21.76 -24.69
C ARG A 59 9.47 20.96 -23.45
N PHE A 60 9.75 21.38 -22.22
CA PHE A 60 9.17 20.69 -21.04
C PHE A 60 7.66 20.94 -20.82
N SER A 61 7.13 22.09 -21.27
CA SER A 61 5.71 22.45 -21.10
C SER A 61 4.76 21.60 -21.93
N GLU A 62 5.11 21.33 -23.19
CA GLU A 62 4.32 20.49 -24.11
C GLU A 62 4.32 19.03 -23.66
N ILE A 63 5.48 18.49 -23.29
CA ILE A 63 5.64 17.12 -22.78
C ILE A 63 4.78 16.92 -21.51
N GLY A 64 4.73 17.93 -20.64
CA GLY A 64 3.92 17.91 -19.43
C GLY A 64 2.40 17.84 -19.69
N LEU A 65 1.90 18.51 -20.74
CA LEU A 65 0.48 18.46 -21.11
C LEU A 65 0.11 17.12 -21.74
N THR A 66 0.93 16.60 -22.66
CA THR A 66 0.72 15.26 -23.24
C THR A 66 0.75 14.17 -22.17
N PHE A 67 1.67 14.25 -21.21
CA PHE A 67 1.75 13.30 -20.11
C PHE A 67 0.52 13.37 -19.20
N ARG A 68 0.05 14.57 -18.84
CA ARG A 68 -1.18 14.75 -18.04
C ARG A 68 -2.43 14.23 -18.74
N SER A 69 -2.51 14.38 -20.06
CA SER A 69 -3.64 13.88 -20.84
C SER A 69 -3.77 12.36 -20.80
N GLN A 70 -2.67 11.65 -20.53
CA GLN A 70 -2.58 10.19 -20.47
C GLN A 70 -2.75 9.62 -19.05
N ILE A 71 -2.96 10.48 -18.04
CA ILE A 71 -3.11 10.06 -16.65
C ILE A 71 -4.55 10.22 -16.18
N GLY A 72 -5.13 9.13 -15.66
CA GLY A 72 -6.30 9.17 -14.79
C GLY A 72 -5.90 9.45 -13.35
N TYR A 73 -6.60 10.35 -12.65
CA TYR A 73 -6.28 10.68 -11.25
C TYR A 73 -7.55 10.69 -10.39
N CYS A 74 -7.50 9.98 -9.27
CA CYS A 74 -8.52 10.01 -8.22
C CYS A 74 -7.88 10.55 -6.93
N PRO A 75 -8.23 11.78 -6.48
CA PRO A 75 -7.75 12.33 -5.22
C PRO A 75 -8.35 11.62 -4.00
N GLU A 76 -7.78 11.84 -2.80
CA GLU A 76 -8.33 11.35 -1.52
C GLU A 76 -9.74 11.94 -1.24
N VAL A 77 -9.91 13.24 -1.46
CA VAL A 77 -11.20 13.93 -1.29
C VAL A 77 -11.96 13.93 -2.61
N ASP A 78 -13.22 13.48 -2.59
CA ASP A 78 -14.07 13.45 -3.78
C ASP A 78 -14.36 14.87 -4.29
N THR A 79 -13.88 15.19 -5.50
CA THR A 79 -14.12 16.47 -6.17
C THR A 79 -15.23 16.31 -7.21
N LEU A 80 -16.46 16.12 -6.74
CA LEU A 80 -17.64 15.94 -7.58
C LEU A 80 -18.43 17.25 -7.71
N VAL A 81 -19.19 17.39 -8.79
CA VAL A 81 -20.15 18.48 -8.98
C VAL A 81 -21.52 18.00 -8.51
N ASP A 82 -21.97 18.51 -7.37
CA ASP A 82 -23.18 18.05 -6.67
C ASP A 82 -24.48 18.22 -7.49
N ASP A 83 -24.50 19.20 -8.41
CA ASP A 83 -25.64 19.51 -9.30
C ASP A 83 -25.71 18.64 -10.57
N LEU A 84 -24.76 17.73 -10.78
CA LEU A 84 -24.77 16.81 -11.93
C LEU A 84 -25.08 15.39 -11.47
N THR A 85 -25.75 14.64 -12.34
CA THR A 85 -25.88 13.19 -12.18
C THR A 85 -24.54 12.49 -12.44
N GLY A 86 -24.36 11.29 -11.89
CA GLY A 86 -23.16 10.50 -12.14
C GLY A 86 -22.95 10.22 -13.64
N ARG A 87 -24.03 9.98 -14.39
CA ARG A 87 -23.98 9.78 -15.84
C ARG A 87 -23.52 11.04 -16.57
N GLU A 88 -24.09 12.20 -16.25
CA GLU A 88 -23.69 13.47 -16.86
C GLU A 88 -22.23 13.80 -16.58
N MET A 89 -21.76 13.54 -15.37
CA MET A 89 -20.37 13.78 -14.99
C MET A 89 -19.41 12.87 -15.77
N LEU A 90 -19.74 11.59 -15.93
CA LEU A 90 -18.95 10.67 -16.76
C LEU A 90 -18.98 11.06 -18.24
N MET A 91 -20.12 11.51 -18.76
CA MET A 91 -20.22 12.03 -20.12
C MET A 91 -19.34 13.27 -20.31
N PHE A 92 -19.39 14.21 -19.35
CA PHE A 92 -18.59 15.43 -19.36
C PHE A 92 -17.09 15.13 -19.35
N PHE A 93 -16.61 14.34 -18.39
CA PHE A 93 -15.18 13.98 -18.33
C PHE A 93 -14.75 13.10 -19.51
N GLY A 94 -15.63 12.24 -20.03
CA GLY A 94 -15.36 11.44 -21.23
C GLY A 94 -15.16 12.30 -22.47
N GLN A 95 -15.99 13.34 -22.65
CA GLN A 95 -15.82 14.32 -23.74
C GLN A 95 -14.52 15.12 -23.59
N LEU A 96 -14.17 15.54 -22.36
CA LEU A 96 -12.89 16.20 -22.10
C LEU A 96 -11.68 15.33 -22.43
N ARG A 97 -11.82 14.00 -22.30
CA ARG A 97 -10.80 13.01 -22.71
C ARG A 97 -10.83 12.67 -24.20
N GLY A 98 -11.71 13.30 -24.98
CA GLY A 98 -11.80 13.14 -26.44
C GLY A 98 -12.72 12.02 -26.93
N LEU A 99 -13.46 11.35 -26.04
CA LEU A 99 -14.47 10.35 -26.45
C LEU A 99 -15.69 11.04 -27.06
N ARG A 100 -16.25 10.47 -28.12
CA ARG A 100 -17.43 11.01 -28.84
C ARG A 100 -18.38 9.91 -29.28
N GLY A 101 -19.63 10.29 -29.53
CA GLY A 101 -20.66 9.42 -30.14
C GLY A 101 -20.85 8.10 -29.39
N TYR A 102 -20.81 7.00 -30.15
CA TYR A 102 -21.04 5.65 -29.65
C TYR A 102 -20.00 5.20 -28.61
N ASP A 103 -18.72 5.53 -28.82
CA ASP A 103 -17.63 5.14 -27.90
C ASP A 103 -17.80 5.77 -26.52
N LEU A 104 -18.23 7.03 -26.48
CA LEU A 104 -18.53 7.73 -25.24
C LEU A 104 -19.69 7.05 -24.49
N GLN A 105 -20.81 6.83 -25.16
CA GLN A 105 -21.99 6.21 -24.55
C GLN A 105 -21.69 4.80 -24.05
N ASN A 106 -20.98 3.99 -24.84
CA ASN A 106 -20.54 2.67 -24.44
C ASN A 106 -19.64 2.70 -23.21
N LYS A 107 -18.66 3.62 -23.18
CA LYS A 107 -17.74 3.71 -22.05
C LYS A 107 -18.43 4.14 -20.78
N VAL A 108 -19.34 5.12 -20.87
CA VAL A 108 -20.15 5.56 -19.73
C VAL A 108 -21.05 4.44 -19.23
N ASN A 109 -21.73 3.71 -20.12
CA ASN A 109 -22.56 2.57 -19.73
C ASN A 109 -21.74 1.43 -19.08
N GLU A 110 -20.55 1.13 -19.61
CA GLU A 110 -19.62 0.15 -19.01
C GLU A 110 -19.24 0.56 -17.58
N LEU A 111 -18.90 1.83 -17.37
CA LEU A 111 -18.48 2.35 -16.07
C LEU A 111 -19.64 2.37 -15.07
N VAL A 112 -20.82 2.83 -15.49
CA VAL A 112 -22.05 2.83 -14.66
C VAL A 112 -22.38 1.42 -14.19
N GLN A 113 -22.43 0.45 -15.11
CA GLN A 113 -22.69 -0.95 -14.77
C GLN A 113 -21.62 -1.57 -13.85
N SER A 114 -20.37 -1.13 -14.01
CA SER A 114 -19.24 -1.64 -13.22
C SER A 114 -19.25 -1.14 -11.77
N MET A 115 -19.84 0.02 -11.50
CA MET A 115 -19.84 0.66 -10.18
C MET A 115 -21.03 0.29 -9.28
N GLY A 116 -22.06 -0.37 -9.79
CA GLY A 116 -23.19 -0.82 -8.98
C GLY A 116 -24.55 -0.49 -9.59
N PRO A 117 -25.60 -0.25 -8.78
CA PRO A 117 -26.96 -0.14 -9.28
C PRO A 117 -27.12 1.07 -10.21
N THR A 118 -27.52 0.80 -11.45
CA THR A 118 -27.73 1.79 -12.52
C THR A 118 -28.63 2.95 -12.08
N ASN A 119 -29.58 2.69 -11.18
CA ASN A 119 -30.55 3.67 -10.70
C ASN A 119 -29.89 4.87 -10.01
N CYS A 120 -28.77 4.68 -9.30
CA CYS A 120 -28.07 5.80 -8.67
C CYS A 120 -27.37 6.68 -9.71
N ALA A 121 -27.02 6.17 -10.89
CA ALA A 121 -26.26 6.94 -11.89
C ALA A 121 -27.04 8.12 -12.47
N ASP A 122 -28.37 8.05 -12.43
CA ASP A 122 -29.29 9.08 -12.92
C ASP A 122 -29.83 9.98 -11.79
N GLU A 123 -29.38 9.78 -10.55
CA GLU A 123 -29.62 10.68 -9.42
C GLU A 123 -28.49 11.75 -9.32
N LEU A 124 -28.83 12.91 -8.77
CA LEU A 124 -27.86 13.98 -8.53
C LEU A 124 -26.79 13.55 -7.53
N ALA A 125 -25.53 13.90 -7.81
CA ALA A 125 -24.38 13.53 -6.98
C ALA A 125 -24.48 14.03 -5.53
N GLN A 126 -25.24 15.11 -5.26
CA GLN A 126 -25.50 15.58 -3.90
C GLN A 126 -26.15 14.51 -3.00
N PHE A 127 -27.01 13.65 -3.57
CA PHE A 127 -27.74 12.62 -2.82
C PHE A 127 -26.96 11.31 -2.68
N TYR A 128 -25.75 11.23 -3.25
CA TYR A 128 -24.95 10.02 -3.18
C TYR A 128 -24.45 9.79 -1.75
N SER A 129 -24.54 8.53 -1.30
CA SER A 129 -23.78 8.08 -0.15
C SER A 129 -22.28 8.26 -0.40
N GLY A 130 -21.49 8.42 0.66
CA GLY A 130 -20.03 8.58 0.54
C GLY A 130 -19.38 7.46 -0.29
N GLY A 131 -19.87 6.21 -0.16
CA GLY A 131 -19.41 5.10 -0.98
C GLY A 131 -19.71 5.25 -2.47
N ASN A 132 -20.88 5.80 -2.84
CA ASN A 132 -21.23 6.04 -4.24
C ASN A 132 -20.47 7.24 -4.82
N LYS A 133 -20.27 8.31 -4.03
CA LYS A 133 -19.38 9.43 -4.42
C LYS A 133 -17.99 8.91 -4.73
N ARG A 134 -17.46 8.03 -3.88
CA ARG A 134 -16.14 7.44 -4.08
C ARG A 134 -16.03 6.60 -5.34
N LYS A 135 -17.03 5.75 -5.60
CA LYS A 135 -17.08 4.96 -6.84
C LYS A 135 -17.07 5.86 -8.07
N LEU A 136 -17.92 6.90 -8.08
CA LEU A 136 -17.99 7.86 -9.18
C LEU A 136 -16.64 8.54 -9.40
N SER A 137 -15.96 8.97 -8.34
CA SER A 137 -14.61 9.55 -8.40
C SER A 137 -13.60 8.61 -9.06
N VAL A 138 -13.61 7.32 -8.68
CA VAL A 138 -12.78 6.30 -9.32
C VAL A 138 -13.15 6.12 -10.80
N ALA A 139 -14.43 6.08 -11.17
CA ALA A 139 -14.81 5.95 -12.58
C ALA A 139 -14.44 7.17 -13.43
N ILE A 140 -14.48 8.38 -12.88
CA ILE A 140 -13.96 9.57 -13.55
C ILE A 140 -12.46 9.42 -13.84
N ALA A 141 -11.69 8.83 -12.93
CA ALA A 141 -10.27 8.54 -13.19
C ALA A 141 -10.06 7.47 -14.28
N LEU A 142 -11.03 6.57 -14.48
CA LEU A 142 -10.99 5.49 -15.47
C LEU A 142 -11.58 5.87 -16.84
N VAL A 143 -12.33 6.98 -16.91
CA VAL A 143 -12.95 7.44 -18.16
C VAL A 143 -11.87 7.83 -19.17
N GLY A 144 -12.07 7.48 -20.44
CA GLY A 144 -11.05 7.67 -21.48
C GLY A 144 -9.98 6.55 -21.54
N SER A 145 -10.07 5.53 -20.68
CA SER A 145 -9.15 4.38 -20.66
C SER A 145 -7.65 4.79 -20.64
N PRO A 146 -7.22 5.63 -19.68
CA PRO A 146 -5.85 6.12 -19.66
C PRO A 146 -4.85 4.98 -19.41
N PRO A 147 -3.66 5.01 -20.05
CA PRO A 147 -2.62 3.99 -19.86
C PRO A 147 -2.01 4.01 -18.45
N ALA A 148 -2.08 5.14 -17.74
CA ALA A 148 -1.62 5.30 -16.37
C ALA A 148 -2.75 5.85 -15.48
N ILE A 149 -2.98 5.22 -14.33
CA ILE A 149 -4.04 5.60 -13.39
C ILE A 149 -3.41 5.78 -12.01
N LEU A 150 -3.67 6.92 -11.36
CA LEU A 150 -3.18 7.28 -10.05
C LEU A 150 -4.37 7.37 -9.09
N LEU A 151 -4.40 6.56 -8.05
CA LEU A 151 -5.48 6.50 -7.07
C LEU A 151 -4.92 6.79 -5.68
N ASP A 152 -5.47 7.80 -5.03
CA ASP A 152 -5.09 8.21 -3.68
C ASP A 152 -6.21 7.80 -2.73
N GLU A 153 -5.97 6.76 -1.91
CA GLU A 153 -6.91 6.23 -0.91
C GLU A 153 -8.32 5.87 -1.47
N PRO A 154 -8.44 5.18 -2.62
CA PRO A 154 -9.72 5.01 -3.34
C PRO A 154 -10.77 4.23 -2.55
N THR A 155 -10.39 3.50 -1.51
CA THR A 155 -11.33 2.73 -0.68
C THR A 155 -11.43 3.22 0.76
N ALA A 156 -10.78 4.35 1.07
CA ALA A 156 -10.94 5.01 2.36
C ALA A 156 -12.41 5.42 2.57
N ARG A 157 -12.95 5.10 3.75
CA ARG A 157 -14.33 5.48 4.17
C ARG A 157 -15.44 4.86 3.29
N VAL A 158 -15.15 3.77 2.58
CA VAL A 158 -16.12 3.02 1.78
C VAL A 158 -16.50 1.73 2.50
N GLY A 159 -17.79 1.38 2.51
CA GLY A 159 -18.27 0.12 3.09
C GLY A 159 -17.67 -1.12 2.41
N PRO A 160 -17.66 -2.29 3.08
CA PRO A 160 -16.96 -3.49 2.61
C PRO A 160 -17.40 -3.97 1.21
N GLU A 161 -18.70 -3.88 0.91
CA GLU A 161 -19.24 -4.28 -0.38
C GLU A 161 -18.75 -3.37 -1.52
N SER A 162 -18.89 -2.07 -1.32
CA SER A 162 -18.47 -1.04 -2.28
C SER A 162 -16.95 -1.08 -2.53
N ARG A 163 -16.15 -1.37 -1.50
CA ARG A 163 -14.70 -1.59 -1.61
C ARG A 163 -14.38 -2.78 -2.53
N ARG A 164 -15.04 -3.93 -2.33
CA ARG A 164 -14.87 -5.11 -3.20
C ARG A 164 -15.29 -4.83 -4.64
N GLN A 165 -16.32 -4.01 -4.85
CA GLN A 165 -16.73 -3.59 -6.19
C GLN A 165 -15.63 -2.77 -6.86
N ILE A 166 -15.07 -1.75 -6.18
CA ILE A 166 -13.93 -0.95 -6.68
C ILE A 166 -12.77 -1.87 -7.07
N TRP A 167 -12.39 -2.81 -6.20
CA TRP A 167 -11.30 -3.75 -6.47
C TRP A 167 -11.54 -4.62 -7.72
N ARG A 168 -12.78 -5.10 -7.92
CA ARG A 168 -13.15 -5.86 -9.12
C ARG A 168 -13.03 -5.01 -10.38
N VAL A 169 -13.46 -3.74 -10.32
CA VAL A 169 -13.36 -2.81 -11.45
C VAL A 169 -11.89 -2.56 -11.81
N LEU A 170 -11.05 -2.22 -10.82
CA LEU A 170 -9.62 -1.97 -11.04
C LEU A 170 -8.91 -3.19 -11.61
N THR A 171 -9.20 -4.38 -11.06
CA THR A 171 -8.63 -5.63 -11.56
C THR A 171 -9.06 -5.91 -13.00
N ARG A 172 -10.33 -5.67 -13.34
CA ARG A 172 -10.87 -5.85 -14.69
C ARG A 172 -10.24 -4.88 -15.68
N VAL A 173 -10.13 -3.60 -15.33
CA VAL A 173 -9.48 -2.59 -16.17
C VAL A 173 -8.04 -2.99 -16.42
N ARG A 174 -7.26 -3.27 -15.37
CA ARG A 174 -5.87 -3.72 -15.48
C ARG A 174 -5.71 -4.91 -16.44
N LYS A 175 -6.57 -5.94 -16.31
CA LYS A 175 -6.51 -7.14 -17.16
C LYS A 175 -6.91 -6.88 -18.62
N ARG A 176 -7.88 -5.99 -18.86
CA ARG A 176 -8.38 -5.70 -20.22
C ARG A 176 -7.51 -4.73 -20.99
N THR A 177 -7.04 -3.66 -20.35
CA THR A 177 -6.32 -2.56 -21.03
C THR A 177 -4.81 -2.63 -20.85
N GLY A 178 -4.32 -3.44 -19.90
CA GLY A 178 -2.90 -3.43 -19.51
C GLY A 178 -2.48 -2.13 -18.81
N ALA A 179 -3.43 -1.31 -18.37
CA ALA A 179 -3.12 -0.03 -17.73
C ALA A 179 -2.28 -0.21 -16.45
N SER A 180 -1.33 0.70 -16.26
CA SER A 180 -0.52 0.76 -15.04
C SER A 180 -1.27 1.56 -13.98
N ILE A 181 -1.68 0.88 -12.92
CA ILE A 181 -2.37 1.50 -11.79
C ILE A 181 -1.35 1.74 -10.68
N LEU A 182 -1.26 2.97 -10.21
CA LEU A 182 -0.54 3.36 -9.00
C LEU A 182 -1.56 3.68 -7.93
N LEU A 183 -1.42 3.03 -6.80
CA LEU A 183 -2.40 3.14 -5.73
C LEU A 183 -1.66 3.52 -4.45
N ALA A 184 -2.10 4.58 -3.78
CA ALA A 184 -1.61 4.93 -2.46
C ALA A 184 -2.68 4.58 -1.46
N THR A 185 -2.30 3.79 -0.46
CA THR A 185 -3.24 3.31 0.55
C THR A 185 -2.50 2.91 1.81
N HIS A 186 -3.10 3.20 2.95
CA HIS A 186 -2.71 2.65 4.25
C HIS A 186 -3.31 1.26 4.49
N SER A 187 -4.24 0.79 3.65
CA SER A 187 -4.89 -0.51 3.80
C SER A 187 -4.04 -1.65 3.26
N THR A 188 -3.58 -2.51 4.15
CA THR A 188 -2.89 -3.76 3.83
C THR A 188 -3.78 -4.73 3.05
N GLU A 189 -5.05 -4.86 3.42
CA GLU A 189 -6.03 -5.69 2.73
C GLU A 189 -6.17 -5.29 1.25
N GLU A 190 -6.22 -3.98 0.98
CA GLU A 190 -6.24 -3.45 -0.38
C GLU A 190 -4.96 -3.78 -1.15
N THR A 191 -3.81 -3.68 -0.47
CA THR A 191 -2.53 -4.03 -1.09
C THR A 191 -2.42 -5.50 -1.43
N GLU A 192 -2.89 -6.39 -0.55
CA GLU A 192 -2.87 -7.82 -0.81
C GLU A 192 -3.83 -8.21 -1.92
N ALA A 193 -4.98 -7.55 -2.02
CA ALA A 193 -5.98 -7.85 -3.03
C ALA A 193 -5.61 -7.36 -4.43
N LEU A 194 -4.97 -6.19 -4.56
CA LEU A 194 -4.76 -5.53 -5.85
C LEU A 194 -3.32 -5.55 -6.34
N CYS A 195 -2.33 -5.66 -5.46
CA CYS A 195 -0.94 -5.44 -5.86
C CYS A 195 -0.17 -6.66 -6.31
N ASN A 196 0.64 -6.43 -7.33
CA ASN A 196 1.70 -7.35 -7.72
C ASN A 196 3.03 -6.90 -7.12
N ARG A 197 3.23 -5.58 -6.99
CA ARG A 197 4.42 -4.96 -6.41
C ARG A 197 4.03 -3.95 -5.33
N LEU A 198 4.86 -3.85 -4.32
CA LEU A 198 4.65 -2.99 -3.18
C LEU A 198 5.93 -2.19 -2.92
N ALA A 199 5.73 -0.92 -2.59
CA ALA A 199 6.77 -0.02 -2.19
C ALA A 199 6.40 0.60 -0.83
N ILE A 200 7.35 0.55 0.10
CA ILE A 200 7.20 1.14 1.42
C ILE A 200 7.91 2.49 1.41
N LEU A 201 7.16 3.56 1.67
CA LEU A 201 7.73 4.89 1.82
C LEU A 201 7.81 5.22 3.31
N VAL A 202 8.98 5.66 3.76
CA VAL A 202 9.21 6.08 5.14
C VAL A 202 9.99 7.40 5.12
N ASN A 203 9.51 8.41 5.86
CA ASN A 203 10.10 9.75 5.90
C ASN A 203 10.36 10.37 4.50
N GLY A 204 9.45 10.12 3.55
CA GLY A 204 9.53 10.61 2.18
C GLY A 204 10.56 9.92 1.27
N CYS A 205 11.21 8.87 1.74
CA CYS A 205 12.14 8.05 0.96
C CYS A 205 11.61 6.62 0.77
N PHE A 206 11.94 6.01 -0.37
CA PHE A 206 11.63 4.59 -0.58
C PHE A 206 12.51 3.74 0.32
N TYR A 207 11.88 3.06 1.27
CA TYR A 207 12.56 2.14 2.17
C TYR A 207 12.77 0.77 1.53
N ARG A 208 11.72 0.25 0.89
CA ARG A 208 11.71 -1.07 0.24
C ARG A 208 10.82 -1.06 -0.99
N LEU A 209 11.20 -1.83 -2.00
CA LEU A 209 10.42 -2.09 -3.21
C LEU A 209 10.56 -3.58 -3.58
N GLY A 210 9.45 -4.27 -3.81
CA GLY A 210 9.47 -5.69 -4.19
C GLY A 210 8.09 -6.22 -4.53
N SER A 211 7.99 -7.48 -4.94
CA SER A 211 6.69 -8.16 -4.93
C SER A 211 6.22 -8.38 -3.49
N VAL A 212 4.91 -8.56 -3.31
CA VAL A 212 4.33 -8.85 -1.99
C VAL A 212 4.97 -10.10 -1.39
N GLU A 213 5.19 -11.14 -2.20
CA GLU A 213 5.86 -12.39 -1.80
C GLU A 213 7.33 -12.17 -1.42
N GLN A 214 8.07 -11.34 -2.15
CA GLN A 214 9.45 -11.01 -1.80
C GLN A 214 9.56 -10.24 -0.49
N LEU A 215 8.62 -9.33 -0.22
CA LEU A 215 8.61 -8.60 1.04
C LEU A 215 8.21 -9.50 2.21
N LYS A 216 7.24 -10.40 2.00
CA LYS A 216 6.86 -11.44 2.97
C LYS A 216 7.97 -12.46 3.22
N SER A 217 8.72 -12.89 2.21
CA SER A 217 9.82 -13.84 2.41
C SER A 217 11.09 -13.21 3.00
N LYS A 218 11.35 -11.92 2.72
CA LYS A 218 12.49 -11.19 3.31
C LYS A 218 12.24 -10.72 4.75
N HIS A 219 11.00 -10.33 5.11
CA HIS A 219 10.68 -9.76 6.43
C HIS A 219 9.64 -10.54 7.24
N GLY A 220 8.88 -11.44 6.60
CA GLY A 220 7.91 -12.33 7.23
C GLY A 220 8.48 -13.71 7.55
N GLN A 221 9.81 -13.84 7.66
CA GLN A 221 10.39 -15.02 8.30
C GLN A 221 10.10 -14.95 9.79
N GLY A 222 9.55 -16.05 10.32
CA GLY A 222 9.28 -16.18 11.74
C GLY A 222 7.80 -16.18 12.11
N TYR A 223 7.57 -16.16 13.42
CA TYR A 223 6.24 -16.19 14.01
C TYR A 223 6.03 -14.95 14.89
N ALA A 224 4.82 -14.40 14.85
CA ALA A 224 4.37 -13.42 15.83
C ALA A 224 3.74 -14.18 17.00
N LEU A 225 4.34 -14.03 18.18
CA LEU A 225 3.82 -14.57 19.43
C LEU A 225 3.12 -13.44 20.18
N THR A 226 1.91 -13.70 20.64
CA THR A 226 1.20 -12.81 21.55
C THR A 226 0.96 -13.54 22.85
N ILE A 227 1.36 -12.94 23.97
CA ILE A 227 1.19 -13.47 25.30
C ILE A 227 0.36 -12.49 26.11
N LYS A 228 -0.68 -12.98 26.78
CA LYS A 228 -1.52 -12.19 27.68
C LYS A 228 -1.29 -12.63 29.12
N ILE A 229 -0.82 -11.69 29.93
CA ILE A 229 -0.55 -11.88 31.36
C ILE A 229 -1.84 -11.66 32.14
N SER A 230 -2.12 -12.55 33.08
CA SER A 230 -3.26 -12.46 33.99
C SER A 230 -3.24 -11.15 34.79
N ASN A 231 -4.41 -10.55 35.02
CA ASN A 231 -4.54 -9.25 35.70
C ASN A 231 -3.85 -9.20 37.08
N GLU A 232 -3.80 -10.32 37.79
CA GLU A 232 -3.12 -10.43 39.10
C GLU A 232 -1.60 -10.28 38.98
N ASN A 233 -1.02 -10.78 37.89
CA ASN A 233 0.42 -10.75 37.62
C ASN A 233 0.87 -9.51 36.83
N GLN A 234 -0.05 -8.73 36.27
CA GLN A 234 0.27 -7.50 35.52
C GLN A 234 0.97 -6.43 36.38
N ASN A 235 0.60 -6.32 37.65
CA ASN A 235 1.18 -5.36 38.59
C ASN A 235 2.44 -5.91 39.29
N ASN A 236 2.77 -7.19 39.07
CA ASN A 236 3.94 -7.82 39.66
C ASN A 236 5.14 -7.68 38.71
N ALA A 237 5.95 -6.64 38.94
CA ALA A 237 7.11 -6.33 38.11
C ALA A 237 8.13 -7.49 38.03
N GLU A 238 8.27 -8.28 39.10
CA GLU A 238 9.20 -9.41 39.14
C GLU A 238 8.74 -10.56 38.25
N ALA A 239 7.44 -10.87 38.26
CA ALA A 239 6.85 -11.90 37.41
C ALA A 239 6.96 -11.54 35.92
N VAL A 240 6.68 -10.28 35.56
CA VAL A 240 6.83 -9.78 34.20
C VAL A 240 8.29 -9.82 33.74
N TYR A 241 9.23 -9.45 34.63
CA TYR A 241 10.66 -9.50 34.34
C TYR A 241 11.16 -10.94 34.14
N ALA A 242 10.76 -11.86 35.01
CA ALA A 242 11.12 -13.27 34.90
C ALA A 242 10.60 -13.90 33.60
N LEU A 243 9.37 -13.57 33.18
CA LEU A 243 8.80 -14.00 31.91
C LEU A 243 9.61 -13.47 30.72
N LYS A 244 9.91 -12.16 30.68
CA LYS A 244 10.71 -11.55 29.61
C LYS A 244 12.08 -12.21 29.50
N HIS A 245 12.75 -12.40 30.64
CA HIS A 245 14.06 -13.06 30.69
C HIS A 245 13.98 -14.54 30.26
N HIS A 246 12.90 -15.25 30.60
CA HIS A 246 12.69 -16.62 30.13
C HIS A 246 12.48 -16.70 28.61
N MET A 247 11.72 -15.76 28.04
CA MET A 247 11.50 -15.65 26.59
C MET A 247 12.81 -15.36 25.85
N GLU A 248 13.60 -14.39 26.31
CA GLU A 248 14.87 -13.99 25.68
C GLU A 248 15.93 -15.09 25.70
N ASN A 249 16.02 -15.85 26.80
CA ASN A 249 17.00 -16.95 26.91
C ASN A 249 16.59 -18.19 26.13
N SER A 250 15.30 -18.50 26.08
CA SER A 250 14.82 -19.74 25.46
C SER A 250 14.61 -19.60 23.95
N LEU A 251 14.19 -18.42 23.49
CA LEU A 251 13.93 -18.14 22.08
C LEU A 251 15.07 -17.29 21.50
N LYS A 252 16.06 -17.94 20.90
CA LYS A 252 17.09 -17.24 20.11
C LYS A 252 16.44 -16.45 18.97
N ASN A 253 16.77 -15.17 18.88
CA ASN A 253 16.22 -14.20 17.91
C ASN A 253 14.73 -13.87 18.10
N ALA A 254 14.22 -13.91 19.33
CA ALA A 254 12.95 -13.27 19.69
C ALA A 254 13.18 -11.79 20.01
N THR A 255 12.52 -10.90 19.29
CA THR A 255 12.52 -9.46 19.60
C THR A 255 11.16 -9.04 20.15
N LEU A 256 11.13 -8.40 21.32
CA LEU A 256 9.91 -7.81 21.88
C LEU A 256 9.48 -6.64 20.98
N THR A 257 8.35 -6.79 20.30
CA THR A 257 7.79 -5.76 19.44
C THR A 257 6.87 -4.84 20.20
N ASP A 258 6.07 -5.34 21.13
CA ASP A 258 5.07 -4.53 21.83
C ASP A 258 4.88 -4.99 23.27
N ASP A 259 4.71 -4.01 24.16
CA ASP A 259 4.45 -4.23 25.59
C ASP A 259 3.42 -3.21 26.05
N TYR A 260 2.17 -3.64 26.16
CA TYR A 260 1.07 -2.76 26.53
C TYR A 260 0.00 -3.51 27.32
N GLN A 261 -0.37 -2.97 28.48
CA GLN A 261 -1.47 -3.47 29.34
C GLN A 261 -1.44 -5.00 29.56
N GLY A 262 -0.29 -5.55 29.93
CA GLY A 262 -0.17 -6.98 30.19
C GLY A 262 -0.18 -7.87 28.95
N LYS A 263 -0.12 -7.27 27.75
CA LYS A 263 0.01 -7.99 26.48
C LYS A 263 1.42 -7.78 25.94
N LEU A 264 2.15 -8.89 25.80
CA LEU A 264 3.49 -8.90 25.21
C LEU A 264 3.43 -9.49 23.81
N GLN A 265 4.03 -8.80 22.85
CA GLN A 265 4.18 -9.31 21.48
C GLN A 265 5.65 -9.51 21.16
N TYR A 266 5.99 -10.70 20.67
CA TYR A 266 7.32 -11.06 20.22
C TYR A 266 7.32 -11.42 18.74
N HIS A 267 8.37 -11.03 18.04
CA HIS A 267 8.69 -11.49 16.70
C HIS A 267 9.87 -12.46 16.78
N VAL A 268 9.64 -13.72 16.41
CA VAL A 268 10.65 -14.78 16.49
C VAL A 268 11.14 -15.14 15.11
N VAL A 269 12.36 -14.74 14.75
CA VAL A 269 12.98 -15.06 13.45
C VAL A 269 13.94 -16.23 13.61
N ASN A 270 13.42 -17.45 13.55
CA ASN A 270 14.24 -18.64 13.62
C ASN A 270 13.76 -19.73 12.64
N PRO A 271 14.52 -20.00 11.55
CA PRO A 271 14.12 -20.99 10.55
C PRO A 271 14.15 -22.43 11.06
N SER A 272 14.82 -22.70 12.18
CA SER A 272 14.94 -24.04 12.76
C SER A 272 13.81 -24.40 13.71
N ILE A 273 12.99 -23.44 14.12
CA ILE A 273 11.92 -23.65 15.11
C ILE A 273 10.61 -23.96 14.37
N THR A 274 10.00 -25.10 14.68
CA THR A 274 8.67 -25.47 14.19
C THR A 274 7.57 -24.85 15.05
N ILE A 275 6.40 -24.63 14.46
CA ILE A 275 5.23 -24.11 15.19
C ILE A 275 4.84 -25.00 16.38
N GLY A 276 5.02 -26.32 16.28
CA GLY A 276 4.75 -27.27 17.37
C GLY A 276 5.68 -27.07 18.56
N HIS A 277 6.96 -26.79 18.31
CA HIS A 277 7.91 -26.48 19.39
C HIS A 277 7.57 -25.15 20.08
N LEU A 278 7.13 -24.13 19.32
CA LEU A 278 6.67 -22.87 19.90
C LEU A 278 5.40 -23.06 20.75
N PHE A 279 4.47 -23.88 20.27
CA PHE A 279 3.25 -24.19 21.00
C PHE A 279 3.54 -24.91 22.31
N GLN A 280 4.42 -25.92 22.29
CA GLN A 280 4.83 -26.62 23.50
C GLN A 280 5.49 -25.66 24.49
N PHE A 281 6.45 -24.86 24.01
CA PHE A 281 7.15 -23.88 24.84
C PHE A 281 6.19 -22.87 25.49
N LEU A 282 5.22 -22.32 24.74
CA LEU A 282 4.23 -21.41 25.29
C LEU A 282 3.25 -22.10 26.24
N SER A 283 2.93 -23.37 26.00
CA SER A 283 2.11 -24.16 26.91
C SER A 283 2.81 -24.39 28.25
N ASP A 284 4.12 -24.68 28.23
CA ASP A 284 4.93 -24.86 29.43
C ASP A 284 5.06 -23.52 30.18
N ALA A 285 5.30 -22.42 29.45
CA ALA A 285 5.31 -21.08 30.03
C ALA A 285 3.96 -20.66 30.61
N LYS A 286 2.84 -21.08 30.01
CA LYS A 286 1.49 -20.82 30.55
C LYS A 286 1.29 -21.49 31.91
N ALA A 287 1.79 -22.72 32.08
CA ALA A 287 1.73 -23.43 33.35
C ALA A 287 2.70 -22.83 34.39
N GLN A 288 3.89 -22.39 33.98
CA GLN A 288 4.92 -21.87 34.88
C GLN A 288 4.66 -20.43 35.36
N PHE A 289 4.09 -19.58 34.51
CA PHE A 289 3.90 -18.15 34.77
C PHE A 289 2.43 -17.72 34.89
N GLU A 290 1.50 -18.69 34.92
CA GLU A 290 0.05 -18.47 35.07
C GLU A 290 -0.49 -17.43 34.07
N LEU A 291 -0.16 -17.63 32.79
CA LEU A 291 -0.61 -16.75 31.70
C LEU A 291 -2.11 -16.94 31.44
N GLU A 292 -2.80 -15.86 31.08
CA GLU A 292 -4.23 -15.92 30.73
C GLU A 292 -4.39 -16.65 29.39
N ASP A 293 -3.65 -16.19 28.37
CA ASP A 293 -3.72 -16.74 27.02
C ASP A 293 -2.45 -16.51 26.19
N TYR A 294 -2.29 -17.29 25.12
CA TYR A 294 -1.24 -17.09 24.13
C TYR A 294 -1.74 -17.38 22.71
N SER A 295 -1.15 -16.72 21.72
CA SER A 295 -1.41 -17.01 20.31
C SER A 295 -0.14 -16.97 19.47
N ILE A 296 -0.11 -17.84 18.46
CA ILE A 296 0.96 -17.93 17.47
C ILE A 296 0.35 -17.64 16.11
N ALA A 297 0.86 -16.62 15.43
CA ALA A 297 0.45 -16.28 14.08
C ALA A 297 1.66 -16.20 13.15
N ALA A 298 1.43 -16.50 11.87
CA ALA A 298 2.36 -16.08 10.83
C ALA A 298 2.37 -14.55 10.77
N ILE A 299 3.52 -13.96 10.44
CA ILE A 299 3.66 -12.50 10.39
C ILE A 299 2.77 -11.95 9.27
N SER A 300 1.85 -11.06 9.62
CA SER A 300 0.99 -10.40 8.65
C SER A 300 1.75 -9.30 7.91
N GLN A 301 1.23 -8.89 6.74
CA GLN A 301 1.82 -7.77 6.02
C GLN A 301 1.75 -6.47 6.85
N GLU A 302 0.71 -6.29 7.67
CA GLU A 302 0.60 -5.19 8.65
C GLU A 302 1.78 -5.16 9.62
N GLN A 303 2.15 -6.32 10.18
CA GLN A 303 3.28 -6.40 11.10
C GLN A 303 4.60 -6.08 10.40
N ILE A 304 4.78 -6.48 9.14
CA ILE A 304 5.94 -6.07 8.33
C ILE A 304 5.99 -4.55 8.17
N PHE A 305 4.85 -3.91 7.87
CA PHE A 305 4.78 -2.45 7.77
C PHE A 305 5.11 -1.76 9.10
N HIS A 306 4.53 -2.22 10.20
CA HIS A 306 4.82 -1.68 11.53
C HIS A 306 6.31 -1.84 11.90
N ALA A 307 6.90 -3.00 11.62
CA ALA A 307 8.32 -3.23 11.82
C ALA A 307 9.17 -2.27 10.98
N CYS A 308 8.83 -2.06 9.70
CA CYS A 308 9.54 -1.11 8.83
C CYS A 308 9.43 0.33 9.32
N SER A 309 8.26 0.75 9.83
CA SER A 309 8.07 2.09 10.40
C SER A 309 8.85 2.32 11.70
N ARG A 310 9.13 1.26 12.46
CA ARG A 310 9.92 1.33 13.69
C ARG A 310 11.42 1.27 13.40
N ALA A 311 11.86 0.47 12.42
CA ALA A 311 13.28 0.36 12.05
C ALA A 311 13.87 1.66 11.47
N SER A 312 13.04 2.56 10.94
CA SER A 312 13.48 3.85 10.40
C SER A 312 13.91 4.87 11.45
N THR A 313 13.66 4.63 12.75
CA THR A 313 14.26 5.47 13.80
C THR A 313 15.75 5.17 14.00
N PHE A 314 16.27 4.07 13.44
CA PHE A 314 17.64 3.60 13.68
C PHE A 314 18.54 3.49 12.45
N SER A 315 18.03 3.63 11.21
CA SER A 315 18.86 3.46 10.00
C SER A 315 18.84 4.68 9.09
N ASN A 316 20.00 5.36 9.04
CA ASN A 316 20.30 6.35 8.02
C ASN A 316 20.29 5.69 6.62
N GLY A 317 19.20 5.87 5.88
CA GLY A 317 19.24 6.18 4.45
C GLY A 317 19.77 5.14 3.46
N GLN A 318 19.70 3.83 3.74
CA GLN A 318 20.01 2.82 2.72
C GLN A 318 18.75 2.17 2.15
N ILE A 319 18.52 2.42 0.86
CA ILE A 319 17.59 1.68 0.01
C ILE A 319 18.19 0.28 -0.17
N CYS A 320 17.70 -0.74 0.54
CA CYS A 320 18.10 -2.12 0.21
C CYS A 320 17.13 -2.68 -0.83
N TYR A 321 17.69 -3.04 -1.99
CA TYR A 321 17.03 -3.76 -3.08
C TYR A 321 16.90 -5.26 -2.75
#